data_AF-A0A251P080-F1
#
_entry.id   AF-A0A251P080-F1
#
_cell.length_a   1.000
_cell.length_b   1.000
_cell.length_c   1.000
_cell.angle_alpha   90.00
_cell.angle_beta   90.00
_cell.angle_gamma   90.00
#
_symmetry.space_group_name_H-M   'P 1'
#
loop_
_entity.id
_entity.type
_entity.pdbx_description
1 polymer ?
#
loop_
_entity_poly.entity_id
_entity_poly.type
_entity_poly.pdbx_seq_one_letter_code
_entity_poly.pdbx_strand_id
1 'polypeptide(L)'
;MEMDKSGPPASNKDSPIDYSILLMPFRRRSTTDLQEAWPVLESSLEEYGISCELDMDQFFITFTTTRAKDPYAILNSRYLIRLLAAEVPPRQALKVTYGMPCYLIYTGYHLGGLCSKFGIKTDKYVSRKKLLTTLPIQELEKLTGCSIYLRPNNDMVAAMGPIKGLKLVRSIVEDCIVHNMPPAHRVKRLANYVQAIKGVEGLRL
;
A
#
# COMPACT_ATOMS: atom_id res chain seq x y z
N MET A 1 -10.17 60.16 33.86
CA MET A 1 -10.54 60.17 32.43
C MET A 1 -9.26 59.88 31.67
N GLU A 2 -9.04 58.77 30.98
CA GLU A 2 -9.84 57.59 30.63
C GLU A 2 -8.87 56.41 30.40
N MET A 3 -9.43 55.21 30.34
CA MET A 3 -8.80 53.90 30.22
C MET A 3 -8.26 53.60 28.79
N ASP A 4 -7.15 52.87 28.75
CA ASP A 4 -6.90 51.59 28.05
C ASP A 4 -7.30 51.42 26.56
N LYS A 5 -6.36 50.94 25.73
CA LYS A 5 -6.54 49.71 24.94
C LYS A 5 -5.27 49.24 24.22
N SER A 6 -4.99 47.98 24.48
CA SER A 6 -4.02 47.08 23.87
C SER A 6 -4.26 46.82 22.38
N GLY A 7 -3.16 46.49 21.68
CA GLY A 7 -3.21 45.69 20.45
C GLY A 7 -2.04 44.71 20.47
N PRO A 8 -2.27 43.38 20.38
CA PRO A 8 -1.18 42.42 20.25
C PRO A 8 -0.53 42.56 18.85
N PRO A 9 0.75 42.18 18.68
CA PRO A 9 1.35 42.17 17.35
C PRO A 9 0.56 41.17 16.49
N ALA A 10 0.03 41.67 15.37
CA ALA A 10 -0.68 40.87 14.40
C ALA A 10 0.22 39.71 13.97
N SER A 11 -0.06 38.51 14.48
CA SER A 11 0.50 37.29 13.91
C SER A 11 -0.05 37.21 12.50
N ASN A 12 0.80 37.38 11.50
CA ASN A 12 0.49 37.01 10.12
C ASN A 12 0.15 35.51 10.09
N LYS A 13 -1.13 35.18 10.29
CA LYS A 13 -1.70 33.83 10.29
C LYS A 13 -2.31 33.45 8.94
N ASP A 14 -2.11 34.27 7.92
CA ASP A 14 -2.64 34.03 6.57
C ASP A 14 -1.55 33.65 5.57
N SER A 15 -0.54 32.89 6.01
CA SER A 15 0.12 31.99 5.06
C SER A 15 -0.89 30.91 4.69
N PRO A 16 -1.18 30.64 3.40
CA PRO A 16 -2.07 29.55 3.02
C PRO A 16 -1.62 28.28 3.74
N ILE A 17 -2.45 27.77 4.64
CA ILE A 17 -2.19 26.49 5.27
C ILE A 17 -2.43 25.48 4.15
N ASP A 18 -1.37 24.95 3.57
CA ASP A 18 -1.43 24.00 2.47
C ASP A 18 -1.91 22.65 3.05
N TYR A 19 -3.22 22.48 3.19
CA TYR A 19 -3.83 21.23 3.62
C TYR A 19 -4.01 20.31 2.41
N SER A 20 -3.56 19.06 2.53
CA SER A 20 -3.87 18.03 1.54
C SER A 20 -4.90 17.07 2.13
N ILE A 21 -6.02 16.94 1.43
CA ILE A 21 -7.08 15.99 1.76
C ILE A 21 -6.96 14.80 0.81
N LEU A 22 -6.85 13.61 1.37
CA LEU A 22 -6.81 12.34 0.66
C LEU A 22 -8.09 11.57 0.99
N LEU A 23 -8.84 11.21 -0.04
CA LEU A 23 -10.10 10.48 0.10
C LEU A 23 -9.98 9.17 -0.68
N MET A 24 -10.32 8.05 -0.05
CA MET A 24 -10.35 6.73 -0.69
C MET A 24 -11.60 5.95 -0.27
N PRO A 25 -12.33 5.35 -1.23
CA PRO A 25 -13.40 4.43 -0.90
C PRO A 25 -12.82 3.11 -0.35
N PHE A 26 -13.53 2.49 0.59
CA PHE A 26 -13.22 1.15 1.08
C PHE A 26 -14.44 0.23 0.98
N ARG A 27 -14.26 -1.06 1.29
CA ARG A 27 -15.33 -2.05 1.18
C ARG A 27 -16.03 -2.29 2.51
N ARG A 28 -17.36 -2.42 2.45
CA ARG A 28 -18.20 -2.86 3.57
C ARG A 28 -17.76 -4.19 4.21
N ARG A 29 -17.09 -5.10 3.49
CA ARG A 29 -16.61 -6.37 4.07
C ARG A 29 -15.39 -6.22 4.99
N SER A 30 -14.72 -5.08 4.95
CA SER A 30 -13.50 -4.81 5.73
C SER A 30 -13.77 -3.98 6.98
N THR A 31 -15.04 -3.86 7.37
CA THR A 31 -15.49 -2.92 8.41
C THR A 31 -15.05 -3.33 9.80
N THR A 32 -15.14 -4.61 10.16
CA THR A 32 -14.85 -5.07 11.53
C THR A 32 -13.40 -4.81 11.92
N ASP A 33 -12.45 -5.33 11.13
CA ASP A 33 -11.02 -5.23 11.45
C ASP A 33 -10.53 -3.77 11.36
N LEU A 34 -11.11 -2.99 10.44
CA LEU A 34 -10.78 -1.58 10.27
C LEU A 34 -11.28 -0.73 11.44
N GLN A 35 -12.53 -0.95 11.88
CA GLN A 35 -13.10 -0.26 13.03
C GLN A 35 -12.36 -0.60 14.33
N GLU A 36 -12.05 -1.88 14.55
CA GLU A 36 -11.33 -2.32 15.75
C GLU A 36 -9.93 -1.71 15.85
N ALA A 37 -9.24 -1.55 14.72
CA ALA A 37 -7.91 -0.98 14.68
C ALA A 37 -7.90 0.55 14.52
N TRP A 38 -9.06 1.18 14.31
CA TRP A 38 -9.16 2.60 13.98
C TRP A 38 -8.58 3.53 15.06
N PRO A 39 -8.87 3.35 16.37
CA PRO A 39 -8.31 4.22 17.40
C PRO A 39 -6.78 4.19 17.45
N VAL A 40 -6.18 3.02 17.21
CA VAL A 40 -4.71 2.86 17.15
C VAL A 40 -4.15 3.60 15.94
N LEU A 41 -4.85 3.55 14.81
CA LEU A 41 -4.46 4.23 13.58
C LEU A 41 -4.53 5.75 13.73
N GLU A 42 -5.59 6.26 14.35
CA GLU A 42 -5.76 7.69 14.69
C GLU A 42 -4.62 8.19 15.57
N SER A 43 -4.37 7.53 16.70
CA SER A 43 -3.27 7.93 17.60
C SER A 43 -1.91 7.90 16.90
N SER A 44 -1.66 6.89 16.06
CA SER A 44 -0.40 6.77 15.33
C SER A 44 -0.20 7.88 14.30
N LEU A 45 -1.28 8.36 13.66
CA LEU A 45 -1.22 9.40 12.63
C LEU A 45 -1.20 10.81 13.22
N GLU A 46 -1.81 11.01 14.38
CA GLU A 46 -1.80 12.27 15.12
C GLU A 46 -0.37 12.69 15.50
N GLU A 47 0.51 11.73 15.84
CA GLU A 47 1.94 11.96 16.08
C GLU A 47 2.65 12.66 14.90
N TYR A 48 2.16 12.45 13.68
CA TYR A 48 2.68 13.05 12.45
C TYR A 48 1.90 14.27 11.98
N GLY A 49 0.89 14.73 12.73
CA GLY A 49 0.02 15.86 12.37
C GLY A 49 -0.97 15.54 11.24
N ILE A 50 -1.37 14.28 11.12
CA ILE A 50 -2.32 13.80 10.12
C ILE A 50 -3.60 13.41 10.85
N SER A 51 -4.71 14.10 10.57
CA SER A 51 -6.02 13.64 11.04
C SER A 51 -6.58 12.63 10.06
N CYS A 52 -7.39 11.71 10.57
CA CYS A 52 -8.06 10.71 9.76
C CYS A 52 -9.49 10.50 10.24
N GLU A 53 -10.39 10.26 9.29
CA GLU A 53 -11.81 10.03 9.52
C GLU A 53 -12.26 8.77 8.77
N LEU A 54 -13.14 7.99 9.40
CA LEU A 54 -13.74 6.77 8.84
C LEU A 54 -15.25 6.96 8.74
N ASP A 55 -15.74 7.12 7.51
CA ASP A 55 -17.18 7.18 7.23
C ASP A 55 -17.70 5.77 6.91
N MET A 56 -18.49 5.23 7.84
CA MET A 56 -19.08 3.90 7.74
C MET A 56 -20.38 3.85 6.95
N ASP A 57 -21.02 5.00 6.72
CA ASP A 57 -22.28 5.10 5.99
C ASP A 57 -22.01 5.21 4.49
N GLN A 58 -21.03 6.05 4.12
CA GLN A 58 -20.61 6.25 2.72
C GLN A 58 -19.44 5.35 2.31
N PHE A 59 -18.81 4.66 3.26
CA PHE A 59 -17.63 3.79 3.05
C PHE A 59 -16.41 4.53 2.48
N PHE A 60 -16.07 5.66 3.09
CA PHE A 60 -14.86 6.43 2.76
C PHE A 60 -13.89 6.53 3.93
N ILE A 61 -12.60 6.57 3.58
CA ILE A 61 -11.52 6.94 4.47
C ILE A 61 -11.00 8.30 4.01
N THR A 62 -10.90 9.25 4.94
CA THR A 62 -10.36 10.59 4.69
C THR A 62 -9.13 10.79 5.54
N PHE A 63 -7.98 11.13 4.93
CA PHE A 63 -6.81 11.61 5.65
C PHE A 63 -6.61 13.09 5.32
N THR A 64 -6.50 13.92 6.34
CA THR A 64 -6.21 15.35 6.20
C THR A 64 -4.85 15.62 6.80
N THR A 65 -3.89 15.98 5.95
CA THR A 65 -2.57 16.39 6.40
C THR A 65 -2.60 17.88 6.72
N THR A 66 -2.29 18.25 7.95
CA THR A 66 -1.95 19.64 8.27
C THR A 66 -0.51 19.93 7.82
N ARG A 67 0.08 21.07 8.22
CA ARG A 67 1.50 21.37 7.95
C ARG A 67 2.37 20.31 8.67
N ALA A 68 2.56 19.16 8.01
CA ALA A 68 3.29 18.03 8.57
C ALA A 68 4.73 18.45 8.83
N LYS A 69 5.24 18.09 10.00
CA LYS A 69 6.63 18.40 10.38
C LYS A 69 7.64 17.63 9.51
N ASP A 70 7.23 16.47 9.00
CA ASP A 70 8.03 15.57 8.18
C ASP A 70 7.39 15.34 6.79
N PRO A 71 8.06 15.73 5.68
CA PRO A 71 7.61 15.44 4.32
C PRO A 71 7.40 13.95 4.04
N TYR A 72 8.17 13.05 4.69
CA TYR A 72 8.02 11.61 4.52
C TYR A 72 6.72 11.09 5.13
N ALA A 73 6.19 11.72 6.18
CA ALA A 73 4.91 11.35 6.77
C ALA A 73 3.75 11.55 5.78
N ILE A 74 3.77 12.62 4.99
CA ILE A 74 2.78 12.86 3.91
C ILE A 74 2.88 11.77 2.85
N LEU A 75 4.10 11.37 2.46
CA LEU A 75 4.26 10.29 1.49
C LEU A 75 3.74 8.95 2.04
N ASN A 76 4.08 8.64 3.29
CA ASN A 76 3.65 7.41 3.96
C ASN A 76 2.13 7.35 4.13
N SER A 77 1.46 8.47 4.43
CA SER A 77 0.00 8.52 4.57
C SER A 77 -0.71 8.25 3.25
N ARG A 78 -0.17 8.72 2.12
CA ARG A 78 -0.67 8.41 0.77
C ARG A 78 -0.58 6.94 0.44
N TYR A 79 0.47 6.24 0.91
CA TYR A 79 0.56 4.79 0.77
C TYR A 79 -0.38 4.08 1.73
N LEU A 80 -0.43 4.50 2.99
CA LEU A 80 -1.27 3.90 4.03
C LEU A 80 -2.75 3.89 3.64
N ILE A 81 -3.31 5.03 3.23
CA ILE A 81 -4.73 5.12 2.85
C ILE A 81 -5.08 4.18 1.69
N ARG A 82 -4.14 3.99 0.75
CA ARG A 82 -4.30 3.07 -0.38
C ARG A 82 -4.17 1.61 0.05
N LEU A 83 -3.30 1.30 1.02
CA LEU A 83 -3.19 -0.05 1.60
C LEU A 83 -4.47 -0.43 2.35
N LEU A 84 -5.05 0.50 3.12
CA LEU A 84 -6.33 0.29 3.81
C LEU A 84 -7.48 0.10 2.81
N ALA A 85 -7.54 0.92 1.76
CA ALA A 85 -8.51 0.75 0.67
C ALA A 85 -8.31 -0.56 -0.12
N ALA A 86 -7.08 -1.08 -0.14
CA ALA A 86 -6.74 -2.42 -0.66
C ALA A 86 -6.98 -3.54 0.37
N GLU A 87 -7.66 -3.23 1.48
CA GLU A 87 -8.04 -4.17 2.54
C GLU A 87 -6.80 -4.89 3.14
N VAL A 88 -5.63 -4.25 3.15
CA VAL A 88 -4.48 -4.75 3.92
C VAL A 88 -4.82 -4.60 5.41
N PRO A 89 -4.55 -5.61 6.26
CA PRO A 89 -4.85 -5.52 7.69
C PRO A 89 -4.26 -4.23 8.30
N PRO A 90 -5.05 -3.42 9.04
CA PRO A 90 -4.60 -2.09 9.46
C PRO A 90 -3.28 -2.09 10.26
N ARG A 91 -3.12 -3.05 11.18
CA ARG A 91 -1.88 -3.23 11.95
C ARG A 91 -0.66 -3.49 11.07
N GLN A 92 -0.86 -4.17 9.95
CA GLN A 92 0.20 -4.48 9.00
C GLN A 92 0.46 -3.26 8.11
N ALA A 93 -0.58 -2.59 7.64
CA ALA A 93 -0.47 -1.37 6.83
C ALA A 93 0.24 -0.23 7.58
N LEU A 94 -0.01 -0.08 8.89
CA LEU A 94 0.67 0.90 9.75
C LEU A 94 2.20 0.78 9.73
N LYS A 95 2.76 -0.39 9.40
CA LYS A 95 4.22 -0.55 9.30
C LYS A 95 4.88 0.39 8.30
N VAL A 96 4.12 0.94 7.34
CA VAL A 96 4.62 1.91 6.37
C VAL A 96 5.04 3.23 7.04
N THR A 97 4.41 3.63 8.16
CA THR A 97 4.79 4.86 8.88
C THR A 97 6.16 4.70 9.55
N TYR A 98 6.53 3.47 9.92
CA TYR A 98 7.85 3.11 10.45
C TYR A 98 8.88 2.78 9.36
N GLY A 99 8.63 3.17 8.11
CA GLY A 99 9.59 3.03 7.01
C GLY A 99 9.62 1.64 6.35
N MET A 100 8.64 0.76 6.60
CA MET A 100 8.53 -0.49 5.87
C MET A 100 8.24 -0.22 4.38
N PRO A 101 9.09 -0.68 3.45
CA PRO A 101 8.82 -0.51 2.02
C PRO A 101 7.57 -1.29 1.60
N CYS A 102 6.76 -0.67 0.73
CA CYS A 102 5.60 -1.31 0.13
C CYS A 102 5.50 -1.00 -1.37
N TYR A 103 5.01 -1.96 -2.16
CA TYR A 103 4.65 -1.79 -3.56
C TYR A 103 3.16 -2.00 -3.76
N LEU A 104 2.51 -1.01 -4.37
CA LEU A 104 1.17 -1.12 -4.92
C LEU A 104 1.32 -1.38 -6.44
N ILE A 105 1.06 -2.62 -6.85
CA ILE A 105 1.17 -3.06 -8.24
C ILE A 105 -0.21 -3.06 -8.86
N TYR A 106 -0.43 -2.01 -9.62
CA TYR A 106 -1.62 -1.70 -10.38
C TYR A 106 -1.64 -2.54 -11.67
N THR A 107 -2.54 -3.52 -11.78
CA THR A 107 -2.59 -4.48 -12.90
C THR A 107 -3.56 -4.09 -14.01
N GLY A 108 -4.57 -3.26 -13.70
CA GLY A 108 -5.67 -2.91 -14.60
C GLY A 108 -5.38 -1.71 -15.51
N TYR A 109 -6.45 -0.98 -15.85
CA TYR A 109 -6.44 0.13 -16.82
C TYR A 109 -6.35 1.54 -16.21
N HIS A 110 -6.32 1.64 -14.88
CA HIS A 110 -6.09 2.92 -14.20
C HIS A 110 -4.72 3.50 -14.56
N LEU A 111 -4.52 4.79 -14.27
CA LEU A 111 -3.27 5.49 -14.53
C LEU A 111 -2.08 4.74 -13.89
N GLY A 112 -1.09 4.39 -14.71
CA GLY A 112 0.09 3.63 -14.27
C GLY A 112 -0.13 2.12 -14.11
N GLY A 113 -1.31 1.60 -14.44
CA GLY A 113 -1.62 0.18 -14.43
C GLY A 113 -0.94 -0.58 -15.57
N LEU A 114 -0.62 -1.86 -15.34
CA LEU A 114 0.08 -2.70 -16.32
C LEU A 114 -0.69 -2.83 -17.64
N CYS A 115 -2.01 -2.98 -17.61
CA CYS A 115 -2.77 -3.08 -18.86
C CYS A 115 -2.77 -1.77 -19.65
N SER A 116 -2.89 -0.63 -18.97
CA SER A 116 -2.78 0.69 -19.61
C SER A 116 -1.38 0.92 -20.20
N LYS A 117 -0.33 0.62 -19.42
CA LYS A 117 1.08 0.82 -19.80
C LYS A 117 1.52 -0.06 -20.98
N PHE A 118 1.06 -1.31 -21.04
CA PHE A 118 1.50 -2.29 -22.03
C PHE A 118 0.46 -2.56 -23.14
N GLY A 119 -0.63 -1.78 -23.20
CA GLY A 119 -1.65 -1.91 -24.26
C GLY A 119 -2.36 -3.27 -24.27
N ILE A 120 -2.59 -3.87 -23.10
CA ILE A 120 -3.22 -5.19 -22.99
C ILE A 120 -4.73 -5.03 -23.21
N LYS A 121 -5.31 -5.81 -24.11
CA LYS A 121 -6.76 -5.78 -24.36
C LYS A 121 -7.56 -6.46 -23.23
N THR A 122 -8.80 -6.01 -23.02
CA THR A 122 -9.65 -6.41 -21.88
C THR A 122 -9.93 -7.90 -21.85
N ASP A 123 -10.15 -8.52 -23.01
CA ASP A 123 -10.33 -9.97 -23.18
C ASP A 123 -9.13 -10.77 -22.66
N LYS A 124 -7.91 -10.33 -22.99
CA LYS A 124 -6.67 -10.94 -22.50
C LYS A 124 -6.49 -10.72 -21.00
N TYR A 125 -6.81 -9.53 -20.51
CA TYR A 125 -6.67 -9.22 -19.09
C TYR A 125 -7.52 -10.12 -18.21
N VAL A 126 -8.76 -10.42 -18.59
CA VAL A 126 -9.66 -11.30 -17.80
C VAL A 126 -9.03 -12.68 -17.58
N SER A 127 -8.47 -13.29 -18.63
CA SER A 127 -7.81 -14.60 -18.52
C SER A 127 -6.51 -14.54 -17.70
N ARG A 128 -5.71 -13.49 -17.88
CA ARG A 128 -4.45 -13.29 -17.14
C ARG A 128 -4.67 -12.95 -15.68
N LYS A 129 -5.74 -12.23 -15.37
CA LYS A 129 -6.18 -11.94 -14.00
C LYS A 129 -6.59 -13.22 -13.27
N LYS A 130 -7.32 -14.12 -13.93
CA LYS A 130 -7.59 -15.47 -13.39
C LYS A 130 -6.29 -16.23 -13.14
N LEU A 131 -5.33 -16.17 -14.06
CA LEU A 131 -4.01 -16.78 -13.87
C LEU A 131 -3.27 -16.17 -12.66
N LEU A 132 -3.36 -14.86 -12.44
CA LEU A 132 -2.75 -14.22 -11.27
C LEU A 132 -3.36 -14.72 -9.94
N THR A 133 -4.64 -15.11 -9.93
CA THR A 133 -5.25 -15.72 -8.73
C THR A 133 -4.69 -17.09 -8.36
N THR A 134 -3.99 -17.77 -9.29
CA THR A 134 -3.33 -19.05 -9.01
C THR A 134 -1.91 -18.89 -8.47
N LEU A 135 -1.50 -17.68 -8.09
CA LEU A 135 -0.20 -17.40 -7.51
C LEU A 135 -0.07 -18.16 -6.16
N PRO A 136 1.00 -18.96 -5.93
CA PRO A 136 1.23 -19.60 -4.64
C PRO A 136 1.73 -18.56 -3.62
N ILE A 137 0.80 -17.80 -3.04
CA ILE A 137 1.09 -16.65 -2.17
C ILE A 137 2.00 -17.08 -1.02
N GLN A 138 1.63 -18.11 -0.26
CA GLN A 138 2.41 -18.55 0.92
C GLN A 138 3.86 -18.96 0.58
N GLU A 139 4.07 -19.60 -0.56
CA GLU A 139 5.41 -20.00 -1.01
C GLU A 139 6.21 -18.76 -1.43
N LEU A 140 5.57 -17.83 -2.13
CA LEU A 140 6.21 -16.58 -2.54
C LEU A 140 6.53 -15.67 -1.36
N GLU A 141 5.67 -15.60 -0.35
CA GLU A 141 5.91 -14.86 0.90
C GLU A 141 7.12 -15.44 1.64
N LYS A 142 7.21 -16.77 1.76
CA LYS A 142 8.39 -17.45 2.35
C LYS A 142 9.67 -17.19 1.57
N LEU A 143 9.59 -17.20 0.24
CA LEU A 143 10.73 -16.96 -0.65
C LEU A 143 11.24 -15.51 -0.55
N THR A 144 10.32 -14.55 -0.49
CA THR A 144 10.64 -13.12 -0.61
C THR A 144 10.77 -12.41 0.73
N GLY A 145 10.27 -13.01 1.81
CA GLY A 145 10.12 -12.35 3.11
C GLY A 145 9.13 -11.18 3.08
N CYS A 146 8.28 -11.09 2.04
CA CYS A 146 7.28 -10.05 1.88
C CYS A 146 5.90 -10.59 2.29
N SER A 147 5.04 -9.73 2.81
CA SER A 147 3.60 -9.99 2.94
C SER A 147 2.89 -9.55 1.67
N ILE A 148 2.09 -10.42 1.06
CA ILE A 148 1.50 -10.20 -0.27
C ILE A 148 -0.02 -10.31 -0.18
N TYR A 149 -0.70 -9.26 -0.60
CA TYR A 149 -2.15 -9.14 -0.60
C TYR A 149 -2.64 -9.04 -2.04
N LEU A 150 -3.23 -10.13 -2.54
CA LEU A 150 -3.85 -10.16 -3.85
C LEU A 150 -5.28 -9.64 -3.75
N ARG A 151 -5.59 -8.56 -4.48
CA ARG A 151 -6.94 -7.97 -4.56
C ARG A 151 -7.40 -7.95 -6.02
N PRO A 152 -7.84 -9.11 -6.55
CA PRO A 152 -8.23 -9.21 -7.96
C PRO A 152 -9.32 -8.20 -8.28
N ASN A 153 -10.30 -8.00 -7.40
CA ASN A 153 -11.42 -7.10 -7.69
C ASN A 153 -11.06 -5.61 -7.77
N ASN A 154 -9.87 -5.18 -7.30
CA ASN A 154 -9.39 -3.79 -7.41
C ASN A 154 -8.28 -3.67 -8.46
N ASP A 155 -8.07 -4.72 -9.26
CA ASP A 155 -6.99 -4.79 -10.25
C ASP A 155 -5.63 -4.44 -9.63
N MET A 156 -5.37 -4.86 -8.39
CA MET A 156 -4.19 -4.46 -7.62
C MET A 156 -3.58 -5.65 -6.85
N VAL A 157 -2.26 -5.63 -6.73
CA VAL A 157 -1.49 -6.46 -5.79
C VAL A 157 -0.72 -5.53 -4.85
N ALA A 158 -0.95 -5.66 -3.55
CA ALA A 158 -0.16 -4.95 -2.55
C ALA A 158 0.89 -5.91 -1.97
N ALA A 159 2.14 -5.44 -1.83
CA ALA A 159 3.21 -6.21 -1.22
C ALA A 159 4.02 -5.32 -0.27
N MET A 160 4.41 -5.84 0.89
CA MET A 160 5.21 -5.11 1.89
C MET A 160 6.35 -5.97 2.39
N GLY A 161 7.54 -5.40 2.55
CA GLY A 161 8.71 -6.13 3.01
C GLY A 161 10.03 -5.66 2.40
N PRO A 162 11.07 -6.52 2.37
CA PRO A 162 12.39 -6.13 1.90
C PRO A 162 12.40 -5.81 0.40
N ILE A 163 13.15 -4.77 0.02
CA ILE A 163 13.19 -4.23 -1.36
C ILE A 163 13.54 -5.31 -2.41
N LYS A 164 14.48 -6.22 -2.09
CA LYS A 164 14.86 -7.32 -2.99
C LYS A 164 13.67 -8.25 -3.26
N GLY A 165 12.91 -8.60 -2.22
CA GLY A 165 11.69 -9.40 -2.33
C GLY A 165 10.60 -8.67 -3.11
N LEU A 166 10.38 -7.39 -2.83
CA LEU A 166 9.38 -6.57 -3.54
C LEU A 166 9.65 -6.47 -5.04
N LYS A 167 10.91 -6.31 -5.45
CA LYS A 167 11.31 -6.34 -6.86
C LYS A 167 10.98 -7.68 -7.52
N LEU A 168 11.20 -8.78 -6.81
CA LEU A 168 10.87 -10.12 -7.30
C LEU A 168 9.37 -10.32 -7.45
N VAL A 169 8.58 -9.91 -6.44
CA VAL A 169 7.10 -9.95 -6.51
C VAL A 169 6.58 -9.15 -7.69
N ARG A 170 7.07 -7.91 -7.86
CA ARG A 170 6.71 -7.07 -9.02
C ARG A 170 7.00 -7.77 -10.35
N SER A 171 8.19 -8.33 -10.50
CA SER A 171 8.55 -9.05 -11.72
C SER A 171 7.64 -10.25 -11.98
N ILE A 172 7.23 -11.00 -10.95
CA ILE A 172 6.33 -12.15 -11.12
C ILE A 172 4.92 -11.71 -11.53
N VAL A 173 4.41 -10.62 -10.94
CA VAL A 173 3.11 -10.06 -11.32
C VAL A 173 3.16 -9.52 -12.75
N GLU A 174 4.22 -8.82 -13.13
CA GLU A 174 4.43 -8.32 -14.49
C GLU A 174 4.51 -9.46 -15.51
N ASP A 175 5.24 -10.54 -15.22
CA ASP A 175 5.30 -11.73 -16.07
C ASP A 175 3.93 -12.38 -16.29
N CYS A 176 3.12 -12.45 -15.24
CA CYS A 176 1.77 -13.01 -15.32
C CYS A 176 0.86 -12.14 -16.19
N ILE A 177 0.82 -10.83 -15.92
CA ILE A 177 -0.11 -9.91 -16.59
C ILE A 177 0.36 -9.51 -17.99
N VAL A 178 1.65 -9.24 -18.21
CA VAL A 178 2.19 -8.75 -19.47
C VAL A 178 2.54 -9.90 -20.41
N HIS A 179 3.22 -10.93 -19.88
CA HIS A 179 3.77 -12.02 -20.67
C HIS A 179 2.93 -13.30 -20.65
N ASN A 180 1.79 -13.32 -19.96
CA ASN A 180 0.90 -14.49 -19.85
C ASN A 180 1.63 -15.74 -19.31
N MET A 181 2.62 -15.54 -18.44
CA MET A 181 3.40 -16.64 -17.89
C MET A 181 2.78 -17.15 -16.58
N PRO A 182 2.49 -18.46 -16.45
CA PRO A 182 1.98 -19.03 -15.21
C PRO A 182 2.96 -18.84 -14.05
N PRO A 183 2.51 -18.25 -12.92
CA PRO A 183 3.43 -17.91 -11.84
C PRO A 183 3.96 -19.14 -11.09
N ALA A 184 3.20 -20.23 -11.00
CA ALA A 184 3.55 -21.42 -10.22
C ALA A 184 4.89 -22.04 -10.64
N HIS A 185 5.12 -22.20 -11.94
CA HIS A 185 6.38 -22.75 -12.46
C HIS A 185 7.57 -21.84 -12.13
N ARG A 186 7.37 -20.52 -12.23
CA ARG A 186 8.42 -19.54 -11.93
C ARG A 186 8.78 -19.52 -10.45
N VAL A 187 7.78 -19.52 -9.56
CA VAL A 187 8.00 -19.56 -8.10
C VAL A 187 8.73 -20.85 -7.70
N LYS A 188 8.29 -22.00 -8.19
CA LYS A 188 8.94 -23.29 -7.91
C LYS A 188 10.41 -23.31 -8.35
N ARG A 189 10.71 -22.80 -9.55
CA ARG A 189 12.09 -22.73 -10.05
C ARG A 189 12.96 -21.85 -9.16
N LEU A 190 12.43 -20.71 -8.70
CA LEU A 190 13.15 -19.81 -7.79
C LEU A 190 13.35 -20.45 -6.40
N ALA A 191 12.34 -21.15 -5.88
CA ALA A 191 12.43 -21.87 -4.62
C ALA A 191 13.54 -22.93 -4.65
N ASN A 192 13.58 -23.75 -5.70
CA ASN A 192 14.64 -24.75 -5.91
C ASN A 192 16.03 -24.12 -5.98
N TYR A 193 16.16 -22.99 -6.69
CA TYR A 193 17.43 -22.28 -6.82
C TYR A 193 17.94 -21.74 -5.47
N VAL A 194 17.05 -21.14 -4.67
CA VAL A 194 17.40 -20.65 -3.33
C VAL A 194 17.78 -21.80 -2.39
N GLN A 195 17.06 -22.92 -2.45
CA GLN A 195 17.42 -24.13 -1.69
C GLN A 195 18.79 -24.68 -2.09
N ALA A 196 19.10 -24.73 -3.38
CA ALA A 196 20.40 -25.18 -3.88
C ALA A 196 21.54 -24.27 -3.38
N ILE A 197 21.37 -22.94 -3.41
CA ILE A 197 22.38 -22.01 -2.88
C ILE A 197 22.62 -22.24 -1.39
N LYS A 198 21.54 -22.32 -0.59
CA LYS A 198 21.66 -22.57 0.86
C LYS A 198 22.36 -23.91 1.15
N GLY A 199 22.09 -24.93 0.33
CA GLY A 199 22.79 -26.22 0.43
C GLY A 199 24.28 -26.11 0.12
N VAL A 200 24.66 -25.31 -0.87
CA VAL A 200 26.08 -25.06 -1.21
C VAL A 200 26.79 -24.24 -0.14
N GLU A 201 26.13 -23.25 0.45
CA GLU A 201 26.68 -22.45 1.56
C GLU A 201 26.84 -23.28 2.83
N GLY A 202 25.90 -24.19 3.12
CA GLY A 202 25.98 -25.10 4.26
C GLY A 202 27.08 -26.17 4.14
N LEU A 203 27.57 -26.45 2.93
CA LEU A 203 28.72 -27.34 2.67
C LEU A 203 30.07 -26.62 2.72
N ARG A 204 30.09 -25.28 2.85
CA ARG A 204 31.30 -24.45 2.91
C ARG A 204 31.73 -24.08 4.34
N LEU A 205 31.12 -24.70 5.35
CA LEU A 205 31.52 -24.66 6.77
C LEU A 205 32.13 -25.99 7.17
#